data_AF-A0A1F7FHE9-F1
#
_entry.id   AF-A0A1F7FHE9-F1
#
_cell.length_a   1.000
_cell.length_b   1.000
_cell.length_c   1.000
_cell.angle_alpha   90.00
_cell.angle_beta   90.00
_cell.angle_gamma   90.00
#
_symmetry.space_group_name_H-M   'P 1'
#
loop_
_entity.id
_entity.type
_entity.pdbx_description
1 polymer ?
#
loop_
_entity_poly.entity_id
_entity_poly.type
_entity_poly.pdbx_seq_one_letter_code
_entity_poly.pdbx_strand_id
1 'polypeptide(L)'
;MVESLFEKAQKAATHRFLCYVNADIILLNDMMEAVNFLNKLSQPFLGVGQRKDVEVSAEFLRRFASGQENAIREYVDSHGILAGLEAMDYFIFPRGFYRGLEPYLIGRMIWDWRLVQYALEKKALVIDLTDAVTAIHQNHSTLDRNQDPIFKEEVHWNLSLYRLPCVTLQDVTHRLQSGSLEKVWFSKLKRAVRTLRTIHQKKMSLKEFRFI
;
A
#
# COMPACT_ATOMS: atom_id res chain seq x y z
N MET A 1 11.83 1.56 -12.62
CA MET A 1 10.76 0.54 -12.70
C MET A 1 10.73 -0.28 -11.43
N VAL A 2 9.55 -0.76 -11.07
CA VAL A 2 9.24 -1.50 -9.85
C VAL A 2 9.99 -2.82 -9.81
N GLU A 3 10.03 -3.61 -10.90
CA GLU A 3 10.77 -4.88 -10.91
C GLU A 3 12.23 -4.68 -10.48
N SER A 4 12.92 -3.70 -11.10
CA SER A 4 14.35 -3.48 -10.88
C SER A 4 14.62 -2.99 -9.46
N LEU A 5 13.73 -2.16 -8.91
CA LEU A 5 13.82 -1.70 -7.54
C LEU A 5 13.74 -2.86 -6.56
N PHE A 6 12.69 -3.69 -6.67
CA PHE A 6 12.45 -4.80 -5.76
C PHE A 6 13.51 -5.90 -5.90
N GLU A 7 13.98 -6.19 -7.12
CA GLU A 7 15.08 -7.13 -7.33
C GLU A 7 16.38 -6.66 -6.68
N LYS A 8 16.78 -5.40 -6.91
CA LYS A 8 18.00 -4.84 -6.32
C LYS A 8 17.91 -4.80 -4.79
N ALA A 9 16.79 -4.34 -4.25
CA ALA A 9 16.57 -4.29 -2.81
C ALA A 9 16.66 -5.69 -2.17
N GLN A 10 15.98 -6.70 -2.75
CA GLN A 10 16.03 -8.07 -2.21
C GLN A 10 17.41 -8.72 -2.34
N LYS A 11 18.18 -8.39 -3.39
CA LYS A 11 19.58 -8.84 -3.56
C LYS A 11 20.51 -8.22 -2.53
N ALA A 12 20.33 -6.94 -2.20
CA ALA A 12 21.14 -6.22 -1.24
C ALA A 12 20.74 -6.50 0.23
N ALA A 13 19.50 -6.92 0.48
CA ALA A 13 18.99 -7.13 1.83
C ALA A 13 19.68 -8.31 2.54
N THR A 14 20.16 -8.05 3.75
CA THR A 14 20.75 -9.05 4.66
C THR A 14 19.74 -9.64 5.64
N HIS A 15 18.58 -8.99 5.81
CA HIS A 15 17.54 -9.38 6.77
C HIS A 15 16.43 -10.23 6.14
N ARG A 16 15.66 -10.92 6.99
CA ARG A 16 14.56 -11.81 6.57
C ARG A 16 13.42 -11.05 5.90
N PHE A 17 13.13 -9.83 6.34
CA PHE A 17 12.03 -9.01 5.85
C PHE A 17 12.55 -7.74 5.17
N LEU A 18 11.81 -7.28 4.18
CA LEU A 18 11.97 -5.96 3.59
C LEU A 18 10.71 -5.16 3.82
N CYS A 19 10.88 -3.84 3.92
CA CYS A 19 9.81 -2.88 3.88
C CYS A 19 10.06 -1.93 2.71
N TYR A 20 9.12 -1.86 1.77
CA TYR A 20 9.01 -0.70 0.90
C TYR A 20 8.21 0.36 1.67
N VAL A 21 8.62 1.62 1.62
CA VAL A 21 7.86 2.75 2.15
C VAL A 21 8.11 3.99 1.30
N ASN A 22 7.07 4.79 1.03
CA ASN A 22 7.23 6.08 0.35
C ASN A 22 7.98 7.08 1.25
N ALA A 23 8.72 8.00 0.64
CA ALA A 23 9.67 8.87 1.35
C ALA A 23 9.01 9.98 2.19
N ASP A 24 7.72 10.22 1.98
CA ASP A 24 6.88 11.19 2.70
C ASP A 24 6.10 10.57 3.87
N ILE A 25 6.27 9.27 4.12
CA ILE A 25 5.66 8.55 5.24
C ILE A 25 6.56 8.60 6.47
N ILE A 26 5.98 8.99 7.60
CA ILE A 26 6.56 8.83 8.94
C ILE A 26 5.95 7.57 9.56
N LEU A 27 6.81 6.66 10.04
CA LEU A 27 6.42 5.45 10.76
C LEU A 27 6.79 5.60 12.24
N LEU A 28 5.95 5.04 13.11
CA LEU A 28 6.15 5.01 14.57
C LEU A 28 6.68 3.64 15.03
N ASN A 29 6.97 3.47 16.32
CA ASN A 29 7.51 2.20 16.86
C ASN A 29 6.55 1.01 16.75
N ASP A 30 5.24 1.27 16.62
CA ASP A 30 4.24 0.23 16.35
C ASP A 30 4.51 -0.57 15.05
N MET A 31 5.23 0.02 14.10
CA MET A 31 5.76 -0.68 12.93
C MET A 31 6.62 -1.88 13.32
N MET A 32 7.52 -1.71 14.30
CA MET A 32 8.40 -2.79 14.75
C MET A 32 7.64 -3.84 15.55
N GLU A 33 6.60 -3.46 16.28
CA GLU A 33 5.69 -4.39 16.94
C GLU A 33 4.94 -5.26 15.92
N ALA A 34 4.43 -4.65 14.85
CA ALA A 34 3.81 -5.37 13.74
C ALA A 34 4.81 -6.31 13.05
N VAL A 35 6.05 -5.86 12.78
CA VAL A 35 7.11 -6.72 12.22
C VAL A 35 7.41 -7.92 13.13
N ASN A 36 7.48 -7.72 14.44
CA ASN A 36 7.68 -8.78 15.42
C ASN A 36 6.53 -9.79 15.44
N PHE A 37 5.29 -9.33 15.27
CA PHE A 37 4.14 -10.21 15.10
C PHE A 37 4.27 -11.03 13.80
N LEU A 38 4.53 -10.37 12.68
CA LEU A 38 4.69 -11.01 11.37
C LEU A 38 5.82 -12.04 11.33
N ASN A 39 6.87 -11.85 12.14
CA ASN A 39 7.98 -12.81 12.27
C ASN A 39 7.55 -14.19 12.77
N LYS A 40 6.44 -14.27 13.49
CA LYS A 40 5.86 -15.51 14.03
C LYS A 40 5.08 -16.29 12.97
N LEU A 41 4.80 -15.69 11.81
CA LEU A 41 4.08 -16.35 10.73
C LEU A 41 4.99 -17.34 9.97
N SER A 42 4.44 -18.51 9.69
CA SER A 42 5.10 -19.57 8.91
C SER A 42 4.80 -19.52 7.42
N GLN A 43 3.78 -18.76 7.02
CA GLN A 43 3.34 -18.62 5.63
C GLN A 43 3.91 -17.34 4.99
N PRO A 44 4.13 -17.32 3.66
CA PRO A 44 4.39 -16.08 2.95
C PRO A 44 3.29 -15.04 3.19
N PHE A 45 3.68 -13.79 3.36
CA PHE A 45 2.74 -12.70 3.63
C PHE A 45 3.14 -11.40 2.92
N LEU A 46 2.16 -10.52 2.80
CA LEU A 46 2.28 -9.11 2.53
C LEU A 46 1.53 -8.35 3.64
N GLY A 47 2.26 -7.58 4.45
CA GLY A 47 1.69 -6.61 5.37
C GLY A 47 1.57 -5.25 4.69
N VAL A 48 0.41 -4.62 4.78
CA VAL A 48 0.08 -3.33 4.16
C VAL A 48 -1.05 -2.68 4.95
N GLY A 49 -1.19 -1.36 4.93
CA GLY A 49 -2.32 -0.70 5.59
C GLY A 49 -2.52 0.72 5.10
N GLN A 50 -3.59 1.35 5.58
CA GLN A 50 -3.90 2.75 5.31
C GLN A 50 -2.91 3.65 6.05
N ARG A 51 -2.71 4.85 5.49
CA ARG A 51 -2.04 5.95 6.18
C ARG A 51 -3.05 6.93 6.77
N LYS A 52 -2.59 7.77 7.68
CA LYS A 52 -3.29 8.96 8.15
C LYS A 52 -2.64 10.19 7.52
N ASP A 53 -3.42 10.91 6.74
CA ASP A 53 -3.03 12.15 6.08
C ASP A 53 -3.06 13.28 7.12
N VAL A 54 -1.94 13.99 7.26
CA VAL A 54 -1.75 15.02 8.30
C VAL A 54 -1.20 16.30 7.70
N GLU A 55 -1.81 17.42 8.07
CA GLU A 55 -1.28 18.76 7.79
C GLU A 55 -0.04 19.04 8.65
N VAL A 56 1.07 19.36 8.00
CA VAL A 56 2.36 19.68 8.66
C VAL A 56 2.32 21.10 9.21
N SER A 57 1.60 21.28 10.32
CA SER A 57 1.48 22.55 11.03
C SER A 57 2.68 22.82 11.94
N ALA A 58 2.82 24.07 12.40
CA ALA A 58 3.81 24.41 13.43
C ALA A 58 3.59 23.61 14.74
N GLU A 59 2.35 23.21 15.06
CA GLU A 59 2.08 22.36 16.22
C GLU A 59 2.60 20.94 16.00
N PHE A 60 2.30 20.35 14.83
CA PHE A 60 2.82 19.02 14.48
C PHE A 60 4.34 18.98 14.57
N LEU A 61 5.02 19.99 14.00
CA LEU A 61 6.48 20.10 14.03
C LEU A 61 7.03 20.21 15.47
N ARG A 62 6.36 20.96 16.36
CA ARG A 62 6.76 21.01 17.78
C ARG A 62 6.65 19.65 18.47
N ARG A 63 5.55 18.92 18.22
CA ARG A 63 5.35 17.57 18.77
C ARG A 63 6.36 16.58 18.21
N PHE A 64 6.62 16.63 16.91
CA PHE A 64 7.65 15.81 16.26
C PHE A 64 9.05 16.09 16.83
N ALA A 65 9.43 17.37 16.94
CA ALA A 65 10.73 17.79 17.47
C ALA A 65 10.93 17.44 18.96
N SER A 66 9.86 17.20 19.72
CA SER A 66 9.95 16.74 21.11
C SER A 66 10.57 15.34 21.25
N GLY A 67 10.56 14.55 20.17
CA GLY A 67 10.97 13.13 20.19
C GLY A 67 10.02 12.21 20.95
N GLN A 68 8.91 12.74 21.48
CA GLN A 68 7.91 11.95 22.19
C GLN A 68 6.91 11.36 21.20
N GLU A 69 7.06 10.08 20.89
CA GLU A 69 6.17 9.38 19.96
C GLU A 69 4.69 9.48 20.37
N ASN A 70 4.37 9.40 21.66
CA ASN A 70 2.99 9.54 22.14
C ASN A 70 2.38 10.90 21.80
N ALA A 71 3.16 11.98 21.85
CA ALA A 71 2.68 13.31 21.49
C ALA A 71 2.34 13.40 19.99
N ILE A 72 3.14 12.75 19.14
CA ILE A 72 2.89 12.63 17.69
C ILE A 72 1.61 11.82 17.47
N ARG A 73 1.49 10.66 18.12
CA ARG A 73 0.31 9.77 18.02
C ARG A 73 -0.98 10.46 18.42
N GLU A 74 -1.00 11.14 19.56
CA GLU A 74 -2.15 11.93 20.02
C GLU A 74 -2.57 13.00 19.02
N TYR A 75 -1.61 13.67 18.37
CA TYR A 75 -1.92 14.67 17.34
C TYR A 75 -2.51 14.02 16.10
N VAL A 76 -1.90 12.93 15.62
CA VAL A 76 -2.34 12.19 14.44
C VAL A 76 -3.74 11.60 14.67
N ASP A 77 -4.04 11.13 15.87
CA ASP A 77 -5.37 10.59 16.20
C ASP A 77 -6.45 11.66 16.27
N SER A 78 -6.09 12.91 16.60
CA SER A 78 -7.03 14.03 16.71
C SER A 78 -7.18 14.85 15.42
N HIS A 79 -6.14 14.91 14.58
CA HIS A 79 -6.08 15.78 13.40
C HIS A 79 -5.87 15.03 12.09
N GLY A 80 -5.44 13.77 12.14
CA GLY A 80 -5.18 12.97 10.95
C GLY A 80 -6.45 12.45 10.32
N ILE A 81 -6.47 12.40 8.99
CA ILE A 81 -7.57 11.83 8.22
C ILE A 81 -7.14 10.46 7.72
N LEU A 82 -7.88 9.41 8.06
CA LEU A 82 -7.60 8.08 7.52
C LEU A 82 -7.85 8.07 6.01
N ALA A 83 -6.81 7.75 5.22
CA ALA A 83 -6.87 7.79 3.77
C ALA A 83 -7.79 6.71 3.19
N GLY A 84 -8.07 6.75 1.88
CA GLY A 84 -8.85 5.72 1.19
C GLY A 84 -8.22 4.32 1.23
N LEU A 85 -9.00 3.28 0.89
CA LEU A 85 -8.54 1.89 0.92
C LEU A 85 -7.57 1.54 -0.22
N GLU A 86 -7.47 2.43 -1.19
CA GLU A 86 -6.54 2.42 -2.31
C GLU A 86 -5.18 3.07 -1.97
N ALA A 87 -5.11 3.86 -0.90
CA ALA A 87 -3.91 4.58 -0.49
C ALA A 87 -3.00 3.67 0.34
N MET A 88 -2.02 3.05 -0.31
CA MET A 88 -1.07 2.11 0.29
C MET A 88 0.37 2.55 0.02
N ASP A 89 1.06 2.97 1.06
CA ASP A 89 2.39 3.59 0.92
C ASP A 89 3.52 2.80 1.58
N TYR A 90 3.18 1.70 2.27
CA TYR A 90 4.16 0.80 2.85
C TYR A 90 3.77 -0.67 2.65
N PHE A 91 4.78 -1.51 2.48
CA PHE A 91 4.62 -2.94 2.20
C PHE A 91 5.71 -3.73 2.89
N ILE A 92 5.33 -4.62 3.81
CA ILE A 92 6.23 -5.51 4.55
C ILE A 92 6.12 -6.92 3.98
N PHE A 93 7.24 -7.52 3.59
CA PHE A 93 7.23 -8.85 2.99
C PHE A 93 8.55 -9.61 3.20
N PRO A 94 8.52 -10.95 3.13
CA PRO A 94 9.74 -11.76 3.18
C PRO A 94 10.72 -11.50 2.03
N ARG A 95 12.02 -11.53 2.31
CA ARG A 95 13.06 -11.43 1.28
C ARG A 95 12.88 -12.52 0.22
N GLY A 96 12.89 -12.09 -1.04
CA GLY A 96 12.71 -12.95 -2.19
C GLY A 96 11.25 -13.32 -2.45
N PHE A 97 10.28 -12.64 -1.82
CA PHE A 97 8.85 -12.83 -2.08
C PHE A 97 8.46 -12.36 -3.48
N TYR A 98 8.86 -11.14 -3.86
CA TYR A 98 8.55 -10.59 -5.18
C TYR A 98 9.59 -11.05 -6.21
N ARG A 99 9.15 -11.84 -7.21
CA ARG A 99 9.99 -12.33 -8.31
C ARG A 99 9.25 -12.23 -9.62
N GLY A 100 9.92 -11.71 -10.65
CA GLY A 100 9.33 -11.54 -11.98
C GLY A 100 8.12 -10.61 -11.96
N LEU A 101 8.21 -9.50 -11.21
CA LEU A 101 7.24 -8.42 -11.33
C LEU A 101 7.35 -7.82 -12.73
N GLU A 102 6.22 -7.41 -13.29
CA GLU A 102 6.22 -6.68 -14.56
C GLU A 102 6.82 -5.27 -14.37
N PRO A 103 7.31 -4.63 -15.44
CA PRO A 103 8.05 -3.37 -15.37
C PRO A 103 7.15 -2.14 -15.17
N TYR A 104 6.33 -2.15 -14.11
CA TYR A 104 5.56 -0.98 -13.70
C TYR A 104 6.48 0.20 -13.39
N LEU A 105 6.05 1.40 -13.74
CA LEU A 105 6.69 2.66 -13.38
C LEU A 105 6.26 3.04 -11.96
N ILE A 106 7.26 3.30 -11.13
CA ILE A 106 7.07 3.71 -9.74
C ILE A 106 6.55 5.15 -9.68
N GLY A 107 5.72 5.45 -8.69
CA GLY A 107 5.15 6.80 -8.51
C GLY A 107 4.08 7.16 -9.55
N ARG A 108 3.56 6.17 -10.28
CA ARG A 108 2.37 6.30 -11.15
C ARG A 108 1.23 5.48 -10.56
N MET A 109 0.03 5.56 -11.11
CA MET A 109 -1.07 4.71 -10.61
C MET A 109 -0.74 3.22 -10.81
N ILE A 110 -1.37 2.34 -10.01
CA ILE A 110 -1.48 0.89 -10.20
C ILE A 110 -0.32 0.03 -9.67
N TRP A 111 0.92 0.54 -9.58
CA TRP A 111 2.03 -0.32 -9.19
C TRP A 111 1.88 -0.89 -7.77
N ASP A 112 1.30 -0.12 -6.86
CA ASP A 112 0.90 -0.48 -5.50
C ASP A 112 -0.16 -1.58 -5.49
N TRP A 113 -1.20 -1.43 -6.30
CA TRP A 113 -2.26 -2.44 -6.45
C TRP A 113 -1.70 -3.75 -7.00
N ARG A 114 -0.71 -3.67 -7.91
CA ARG A 114 -0.03 -4.85 -8.45
C ARG A 114 0.67 -5.65 -7.36
N LEU A 115 1.28 -5.02 -6.37
CA LEU A 115 1.94 -5.72 -5.25
C LEU A 115 0.95 -6.56 -4.46
N VAL A 116 -0.21 -5.98 -4.13
CA VAL A 116 -1.29 -6.71 -3.45
C VAL A 116 -1.82 -7.85 -4.32
N GLN A 117 -2.05 -7.59 -5.60
CA GLN A 117 -2.48 -8.60 -6.56
C GLN A 117 -1.50 -9.77 -6.64
N TYR A 118 -0.20 -9.49 -6.70
CA TYR A 118 0.84 -10.52 -6.75
C TYR A 118 0.78 -11.41 -5.50
N ALA A 119 0.64 -10.82 -4.31
CA ALA A 119 0.52 -11.59 -3.08
C ALA A 119 -0.71 -12.50 -3.08
N LEU A 120 -1.85 -12.01 -3.57
CA LEU A 120 -3.07 -12.80 -3.73
C LEU A 120 -2.90 -13.96 -4.73
N GLU A 121 -2.24 -13.73 -5.86
CA GLU A 121 -1.93 -14.75 -6.88
C GLU A 121 -1.02 -15.85 -6.33
N LYS A 122 -0.07 -15.48 -5.47
CA LYS A 122 0.80 -16.42 -4.75
C LYS A 122 0.14 -17.11 -3.56
N LYS A 123 -1.15 -16.86 -3.32
CA LYS A 123 -1.90 -17.37 -2.15
C LYS A 123 -1.25 -17.02 -0.81
N ALA A 124 -0.50 -15.92 -0.77
CA ALA A 124 0.07 -15.40 0.47
C ALA A 124 -1.01 -14.81 1.37
N LEU A 125 -0.70 -14.64 2.66
CA LEU A 125 -1.50 -13.81 3.53
C LEU A 125 -1.36 -12.35 3.07
N VAL A 126 -2.47 -11.65 2.88
CA VAL A 126 -2.49 -10.20 2.68
C VAL A 126 -3.12 -9.65 3.93
N ILE A 127 -2.31 -8.99 4.75
CA ILE A 127 -2.62 -8.61 6.11
C ILE A 127 -2.75 -7.10 6.13
N ASP A 128 -3.96 -6.64 6.41
CA ASP A 128 -4.25 -5.25 6.68
C ASP A 128 -3.73 -4.89 8.09
N LEU A 129 -2.78 -3.97 8.12
CA LEU A 129 -2.05 -3.49 9.29
C LEU A 129 -2.55 -2.12 9.76
N THR A 130 -3.66 -1.61 9.19
CA THR A 130 -4.17 -0.27 9.50
C THR A 130 -4.37 -0.01 11.00
N ASP A 131 -4.85 -1.02 11.74
CA ASP A 131 -5.06 -0.92 13.19
C ASP A 131 -3.78 -1.16 14.02
N ALA A 132 -2.73 -1.69 13.40
CA ALA A 132 -1.49 -2.10 14.07
C ALA A 132 -0.29 -1.19 13.79
N VAL A 133 -0.35 -0.37 12.74
CA VAL A 133 0.75 0.49 12.30
C VAL A 133 0.23 1.88 12.03
N THR A 134 0.83 2.87 12.69
CA THR A 134 0.54 4.29 12.42
C THR A 134 1.47 4.78 11.33
N ALA A 135 1.01 4.73 10.08
CA ALA A 135 1.66 5.37 8.95
C ALA A 135 1.12 6.78 8.76
N ILE A 136 1.98 7.79 8.87
CA ILE A 136 1.60 9.20 8.77
C ILE A 136 2.08 9.73 7.43
N HIS A 137 1.16 10.20 6.60
CA HIS A 137 1.48 10.86 5.35
C HIS A 137 1.40 12.37 5.55
N GLN A 138 2.43 13.08 5.09
CA GLN A 138 2.50 14.52 5.16
C GLN A 138 1.75 15.11 3.98
N ASN A 139 0.68 15.87 4.25
CA ASN A 139 -0.06 16.53 3.19
C ASN A 139 0.87 17.50 2.45
N HIS A 140 0.86 17.38 1.14
CA HIS A 140 1.61 18.23 0.24
C HIS A 140 0.72 18.58 -0.95
N SER A 141 1.01 19.72 -1.58
CA SER A 141 0.29 20.08 -2.81
C SER A 141 0.57 19.02 -3.88
N THR A 142 -0.50 18.49 -4.46
CA THR A 142 -0.39 17.69 -5.68
C THR A 142 -0.12 18.67 -6.80
N LEU A 143 1.05 18.58 -7.43
CA LEU A 143 1.27 19.25 -8.71
C LEU A 143 0.22 18.70 -9.69
N ASP A 144 -0.57 19.56 -10.34
CA ASP A 144 -1.49 19.13 -11.40
C ASP A 144 -0.69 18.67 -12.62
N ARG A 145 -0.27 17.41 -12.58
CA ARG A 145 0.49 16.75 -13.64
C ARG A 145 -0.43 16.12 -14.68
N ASN A 146 -1.74 16.29 -14.56
CA ASN A 146 -2.69 15.74 -15.53
C ASN A 146 -2.59 16.41 -16.90
N GLN A 147 -1.85 17.52 -17.02
CA GLN A 147 -1.57 18.18 -18.29
C GLN A 147 -0.20 17.80 -18.88
N ASP A 148 0.66 17.11 -18.11
CA ASP A 148 1.98 16.66 -18.58
C ASP A 148 1.83 15.43 -19.50
N PRO A 149 2.21 15.52 -20.79
CA PRO A 149 2.12 14.41 -21.73
C PRO A 149 2.94 13.18 -21.29
N ILE A 150 4.12 13.38 -20.70
CA ILE A 150 4.97 12.28 -20.22
C ILE A 150 4.27 11.55 -19.08
N PHE A 151 3.68 12.31 -18.15
CA PHE A 151 2.91 11.72 -17.05
C PHE A 151 1.77 10.83 -17.56
N LYS A 152 1.05 11.27 -18.59
CA LYS A 152 -0.02 10.46 -19.22
C LYS A 152 0.50 9.18 -19.85
N GLU A 153 1.61 9.25 -20.58
CA GLU A 153 2.23 8.08 -21.20
C GLU A 153 2.68 7.06 -20.15
N GLU A 154 3.28 7.53 -19.05
CA GLU A 154 3.73 6.66 -17.97
C GLU A 154 2.57 6.00 -17.21
N VAL A 155 1.45 6.71 -17.00
CA VAL A 155 0.26 6.06 -16.45
C VAL A 155 -0.35 5.08 -17.45
N HIS A 156 -0.39 5.42 -18.74
CA HIS A 156 -0.88 4.53 -19.79
C HIS A 156 -0.05 3.25 -19.88
N TRP A 157 1.27 3.34 -19.71
CA TRP A 157 2.17 2.20 -19.62
C TRP A 157 1.77 1.27 -18.47
N ASN A 158 1.59 1.78 -17.25
CA ASN A 158 1.14 0.96 -16.13
C ASN A 158 -0.23 0.32 -16.38
N LEU A 159 -1.17 1.07 -16.95
CA LEU A 159 -2.50 0.56 -17.32
C LEU A 159 -2.42 -0.59 -18.32
N SER A 160 -1.50 -0.51 -19.30
CA SER A 160 -1.32 -1.54 -20.33
C SER A 160 -0.86 -2.88 -19.77
N LEU A 161 -0.13 -2.86 -18.65
CA LEU A 161 0.34 -4.06 -17.94
C LEU A 161 -0.75 -4.66 -17.03
N TYR A 162 -1.75 -3.87 -16.63
CA TYR A 162 -2.69 -4.26 -15.58
C TYR A 162 -3.90 -5.05 -16.09
N ARG A 163 -3.96 -6.33 -15.68
CA ARG A 163 -4.89 -7.32 -16.25
C ARG A 163 -6.15 -7.59 -15.42
N LEU A 164 -6.20 -7.17 -14.16
CA LEU A 164 -7.30 -7.43 -13.23
C LEU A 164 -8.06 -6.14 -12.86
N PRO A 165 -9.24 -6.22 -12.20
CA PRO A 165 -9.88 -5.04 -11.62
C PRO A 165 -9.02 -4.40 -10.51
N CYS A 166 -9.38 -3.19 -10.09
CA CYS A 166 -8.72 -2.50 -8.98
C CYS A 166 -8.63 -3.40 -7.74
N VAL A 167 -7.43 -3.54 -7.18
CA VAL A 167 -7.17 -4.25 -5.92
C VAL A 167 -6.85 -3.22 -4.86
N THR A 168 -7.46 -3.35 -3.69
CA THR A 168 -7.41 -2.39 -2.57
C THR A 168 -7.33 -3.15 -1.26
N LEU A 169 -7.27 -2.45 -0.13
CA LEU A 169 -7.37 -3.06 1.20
C LEU A 169 -8.72 -3.77 1.46
N GLN A 170 -9.74 -3.61 0.61
CA GLN A 170 -10.93 -4.46 0.65
C GLN A 170 -10.66 -5.93 0.30
N ASP A 171 -9.56 -6.21 -0.41
CA ASP A 171 -9.22 -7.52 -0.93
C ASP A 171 -8.28 -8.32 -0.01
N VAL A 172 -7.94 -7.77 1.15
CA VAL A 172 -7.08 -8.44 2.13
C VAL A 172 -7.68 -9.76 2.60
N THR A 173 -6.82 -10.67 3.02
CA THR A 173 -7.24 -11.97 3.54
C THR A 173 -7.35 -11.96 5.06
N HIS A 174 -6.59 -11.08 5.73
CA HIS A 174 -6.54 -10.96 7.18
C HIS A 174 -6.39 -9.50 7.63
N ARG A 175 -6.68 -9.25 8.90
CA ARG A 175 -6.40 -8.00 9.62
C ARG A 175 -5.60 -8.31 10.88
N LEU A 176 -4.61 -7.49 11.19
CA LEU A 176 -3.95 -7.51 12.49
C LEU A 176 -4.60 -6.45 13.38
N GLN A 177 -5.36 -6.89 14.37
CA GLN A 177 -6.05 -6.00 15.30
C GLN A 177 -5.85 -6.48 16.73
N SER A 178 -5.51 -5.55 17.63
CA SER A 178 -5.31 -5.84 19.07
C SER A 178 -4.35 -7.01 19.33
N GLY A 179 -3.28 -7.11 18.54
CA GLY A 179 -2.29 -8.19 18.65
C GLY A 179 -2.75 -9.57 18.17
N SER A 180 -3.88 -9.65 17.46
CA SER A 180 -4.45 -10.88 16.93
C SER A 180 -4.68 -10.82 15.43
N LEU A 181 -4.48 -11.95 14.75
CA LEU A 181 -4.67 -12.06 13.30
C LEU A 181 -6.06 -12.63 12.99
N GLU A 182 -6.94 -11.79 12.45
CA GLU A 182 -8.30 -12.18 12.12
C GLU A 182 -8.46 -12.42 10.62
N LYS A 183 -9.25 -13.42 10.24
CA LYS A 183 -9.52 -13.75 8.85
C LYS A 183 -10.70 -12.94 8.31
N VAL A 184 -10.55 -12.37 7.12
CA VAL A 184 -11.60 -11.63 6.43
C VAL A 184 -12.36 -12.56 5.48
N TRP A 185 -13.62 -12.85 5.82
CA TRP A 185 -14.43 -13.87 5.12
C TRP A 185 -15.06 -13.39 3.80
N PHE A 186 -15.38 -12.11 3.68
CA PHE A 186 -16.15 -11.58 2.55
C PHE A 186 -15.32 -10.91 1.43
N SER A 187 -13.99 -10.88 1.54
CA SER A 187 -13.14 -10.23 0.55
C SER A 187 -13.19 -10.91 -0.82
N LYS A 188 -13.25 -12.25 -0.87
CA LYS A 188 -13.28 -13.01 -2.13
C LYS A 188 -14.57 -12.82 -2.94
N LEU A 189 -15.73 -12.77 -2.28
CA LEU A 189 -17.03 -12.61 -2.96
C LEU A 189 -17.19 -11.19 -3.51
N LYS A 190 -16.85 -10.17 -2.70
CA LYS A 190 -16.84 -8.77 -3.14
C LYS A 190 -15.88 -8.55 -4.30
N ARG A 191 -14.68 -9.14 -4.24
CA ARG A 191 -13.72 -9.12 -5.34
C ARG A 191 -14.29 -9.77 -6.59
N ALA A 192 -14.87 -10.97 -6.50
CA ALA A 192 -15.45 -11.67 -7.65
C ALA A 192 -16.57 -10.87 -8.33
N VAL A 193 -17.48 -10.26 -7.56
CA VAL A 193 -18.54 -9.39 -8.08
C VAL A 193 -17.96 -8.17 -8.79
N ARG A 194 -16.95 -7.51 -8.21
CA ARG A 194 -16.27 -6.37 -8.84
C ARG A 194 -15.54 -6.79 -10.12
N THR A 195 -14.81 -7.91 -10.10
CA THR A 195 -14.14 -8.48 -11.28
C THR A 195 -15.13 -8.71 -12.42
N LEU A 196 -16.27 -9.33 -12.14
CA LEU A 196 -17.30 -9.59 -13.14
C LEU A 196 -17.88 -8.28 -13.72
N ARG A 197 -18.14 -7.28 -12.88
CA ARG A 197 -18.59 -5.95 -13.32
C ARG A 197 -17.54 -5.25 -14.20
N THR A 198 -16.27 -5.28 -13.81
CA THR A 198 -15.19 -4.64 -14.58
C THR A 198 -14.93 -5.35 -15.92
N ILE A 199 -14.99 -6.69 -15.96
CA ILE A 199 -14.89 -7.44 -17.22
C ILE A 199 -16.06 -7.12 -18.14
N HIS A 200 -17.28 -7.01 -17.59
CA HIS A 200 -18.46 -6.62 -18.35
C HIS A 200 -18.34 -5.19 -18.90
N GLN A 201 -17.86 -4.24 -18.08
CA GLN A 201 -17.61 -2.85 -18.50
C GLN A 201 -16.48 -2.73 -19.54
N LYS A 202 -15.36 -3.44 -19.38
CA LYS A 202 -14.27 -3.48 -20.39
C LYS A 202 -14.72 -4.10 -21.72
N LYS A 203 -15.68 -5.04 -21.70
CA LYS A 203 -16.31 -5.55 -22.94
C LYS A 203 -17.28 -4.54 -23.59
N MET A 204 -17.83 -3.60 -22.83
CA MET A 204 -18.73 -2.55 -23.34
C MET A 204 -18.02 -1.21 -23.67
N SER A 205 -16.81 -0.98 -23.16
CA SER A 205 -16.10 0.30 -23.32
C SER A 205 -14.60 0.08 -23.48
N LEU A 206 -14.10 0.40 -24.68
CA LEU A 206 -12.68 0.67 -24.95
C LEU A 206 -12.33 2.15 -24.75
N LYS A 207 -13.15 2.97 -24.07
CA LYS A 207 -12.99 4.44 -24.10
C LYS A 207 -12.90 5.21 -22.79
N GLU A 208 -13.17 4.66 -21.61
CA GLU A 208 -13.18 5.52 -20.40
C GLU A 208 -12.62 4.83 -19.16
N PHE A 209 -11.30 4.96 -18.96
CA PHE A 209 -10.76 5.15 -17.61
C PHE A 209 -10.69 6.66 -17.39
N ARG A 210 -11.75 7.24 -16.83
CA ARG A 210 -11.68 8.59 -16.28
C ARG A 210 -10.93 8.49 -14.96
N PHE A 211 -9.80 9.18 -14.90
CA PHE A 211 -9.02 9.40 -13.69
C PHE A 211 -9.94 9.99 -12.62
N ILE A 212 -10.10 9.29 -11.50
CA ILE A 212 -10.72 9.80 -10.28
C ILE A 212 -9.66 10.67 -9.59
#